data_AF-A0A1C5XNS1-F1
#
_entry.id   AF-A0A1C5XNS1-F1
#
_cell.length_a   1.000
_cell.length_b   1.000
_cell.length_c   1.000
_cell.angle_alpha   90.00
_cell.angle_beta   90.00
_cell.angle_gamma   90.00
#
_symmetry.space_group_name_H-M   'P 1'
#
loop_
_entity.id
_entity.type
_entity.pdbx_description
1 polymer ?
#
loop_
_entity_poly.entity_id
_entity_poly.type
_entity_poly.pdbx_seq_one_letter_code
_entity_poly.pdbx_strand_id
1 'polypeptide(L)'
;MMKKSIKNVIKTLCLIMTLLFLCQINVVPEIQGTVNVEAASRKTKKNAMNAYKKMLLKNVKWSNGYYARSKELYFTCIDINKDGVKELILYYMDSPHAYGWNRIYTYTGGRVKSLGQFTSVSICTNKKYFTDSYMNAGTGREYFYQLGKNGKKIKIAEYTYVDHKPYGVSGSVTRKHENGYPYYYYNCKVNGKRVSYNACMKKVKALKRGAKYSSGNYHKNTAANRKKFIK
;
A
#
# COMPACT_ATOMS: atom_id res chain seq x y z
N MET A 1 39.64 -52.91 44.37
CA MET A 1 39.58 -51.47 44.03
C MET A 1 38.72 -51.13 42.78
N MET A 2 37.91 -52.05 42.22
CA MET A 2 37.14 -51.81 40.97
C MET A 2 35.69 -51.28 41.14
N LYS A 3 35.06 -51.40 42.32
CA LYS A 3 33.63 -51.03 42.49
C LYS A 3 33.35 -49.52 42.46
N LYS A 4 34.33 -48.66 42.77
CA LYS A 4 34.19 -47.19 42.78
C LYS A 4 34.25 -46.59 41.37
N SER A 5 35.06 -47.18 40.48
CA SER A 5 35.24 -46.72 39.09
C SER A 5 33.98 -46.92 38.25
N ILE A 6 33.34 -48.10 38.33
CA ILE A 6 32.13 -48.42 37.55
C ILE A 6 30.95 -47.54 37.96
N LYS A 7 30.77 -47.25 39.26
CA LYS A 7 29.71 -46.35 39.74
C LYS A 7 29.86 -44.91 39.22
N ASN A 8 31.10 -44.43 39.09
CA ASN A 8 31.35 -43.10 38.55
C ASN A 8 31.12 -43.06 37.02
N VAL A 9 31.52 -44.10 36.30
CA VAL A 9 31.26 -44.22 34.85
C VAL A 9 29.75 -44.25 34.55
N ILE A 10 28.97 -45.02 35.31
CA ILE A 10 27.50 -45.07 35.15
C ILE A 10 26.85 -43.72 35.47
N LYS A 11 27.29 -43.03 36.53
CA LYS A 11 26.79 -41.68 36.85
C LYS A 11 27.08 -40.68 35.73
N THR A 12 28.28 -40.71 35.15
CA THR A 12 28.67 -39.83 34.05
C THR A 12 27.87 -40.13 32.78
N LEU A 13 27.66 -41.41 32.45
CA LEU A 13 26.81 -41.81 31.32
C LEU A 13 25.34 -41.41 31.51
N CYS A 14 24.78 -41.56 32.70
CA CYS A 14 23.44 -41.08 33.01
C CYS A 14 23.35 -39.56 32.87
N LEU A 15 24.34 -38.80 33.36
CA LEU A 15 24.38 -37.34 33.21
C LEU A 15 24.44 -36.89 31.75
N ILE A 16 25.25 -37.54 30.92
CA ILE A 16 25.36 -37.25 29.49
C ILE A 16 24.06 -37.58 28.76
N MET A 17 23.44 -38.73 29.06
CA MET A 17 22.14 -39.11 28.48
C MET A 17 21.02 -38.14 28.88
N THR A 18 21.03 -37.65 30.11
CA THR A 18 20.04 -36.66 30.59
C THR A 18 20.25 -35.29 29.93
N LEU A 19 21.51 -34.88 29.72
CA LEU A 19 21.84 -33.64 28.98
C LEU A 19 21.44 -33.73 27.50
N LEU A 20 21.66 -34.87 26.85
CA LEU A 20 21.28 -35.09 25.45
C LEU A 20 19.75 -35.09 25.27
N PHE A 21 19.00 -35.61 26.25
CA PHE A 21 17.53 -35.53 26.26
C PHE A 21 17.03 -34.10 26.45
N LEU A 22 17.70 -33.29 27.29
CA LEU A 22 17.35 -31.88 27.51
C LEU A 22 17.66 -30.98 26.29
N CYS A 23 18.67 -31.34 25.48
CA CYS A 23 19.00 -30.62 24.24
C CYS A 23 17.94 -30.79 23.13
N GLN A 24 17.10 -31.84 23.16
CA GLN A 24 16.06 -32.06 22.14
C GLN A 24 14.73 -31.36 22.43
N ILE A 25 14.52 -30.83 23.64
CA ILE A 25 13.21 -30.27 24.05
C ILE A 25 13.04 -28.80 23.61
N ASN A 26 14.10 -28.13 23.15
CA ASN A 26 14.06 -26.70 22.81
C ASN A 26 13.93 -26.38 21.31
N VAL A 27 13.70 -27.35 20.42
CA VAL A 27 13.62 -27.11 18.96
C VAL A 27 12.18 -27.04 18.42
N VAL A 28 11.15 -27.27 19.26
CA VAL A 28 9.75 -27.40 18.80
C VAL A 28 8.75 -26.37 19.37
N PRO A 29 9.06 -25.05 19.38
CA PRO A 29 7.98 -24.04 19.32
C PRO A 29 7.86 -23.34 17.95
N GLU A 30 8.94 -23.29 17.16
CA GLU A 30 8.99 -22.47 15.95
C GLU A 30 8.21 -23.05 14.76
N ILE A 31 8.11 -24.38 14.65
CA ILE A 31 7.46 -25.03 13.51
C ILE A 31 5.93 -24.89 13.56
N GLN A 32 5.32 -24.97 14.75
CA GLN A 32 3.87 -24.78 14.89
C GLN A 32 3.46 -23.30 14.77
N GLY A 33 4.29 -22.38 15.28
CA GLY A 33 4.07 -20.94 15.13
C GLY A 33 4.14 -20.47 13.68
N THR A 34 5.12 -20.93 12.91
CA THR A 34 5.31 -20.56 11.49
C THR A 34 4.19 -21.11 10.59
N VAL A 35 3.78 -22.38 10.76
CA VAL A 35 2.69 -22.99 9.98
C VAL A 35 1.36 -22.25 10.17
N ASN A 36 1.04 -21.84 11.40
CA ASN A 36 -0.18 -21.09 11.71
C ASN A 36 -0.18 -19.67 11.12
N VAL A 37 0.97 -18.99 11.12
CA VAL A 37 1.13 -17.65 10.53
C VAL A 37 0.98 -17.71 9.00
N GLU A 38 1.58 -18.69 8.34
CA GLU A 38 1.44 -18.88 6.89
C GLU A 38 0.01 -19.26 6.48
N ALA A 39 -0.66 -20.11 7.26
CA ALA A 39 -2.05 -20.47 7.02
C ALA A 39 -2.99 -19.26 7.20
N ALA A 40 -2.80 -18.46 8.26
CA ALA A 40 -3.56 -17.24 8.50
C ALA A 40 -3.33 -16.20 7.38
N SER A 41 -2.10 -16.06 6.91
CA SER A 41 -1.74 -15.19 5.77
C SER A 41 -2.44 -15.65 4.49
N ARG A 42 -2.38 -16.94 4.15
CA ARG A 42 -3.07 -17.53 2.98
C ARG A 42 -4.59 -17.32 3.05
N LYS A 43 -5.19 -17.54 4.22
CA LYS A 43 -6.63 -17.33 4.45
C LYS A 43 -7.00 -15.86 4.23
N THR A 44 -6.20 -14.93 4.73
CA THR A 44 -6.43 -13.49 4.58
C THR A 44 -6.39 -13.05 3.12
N LYS A 45 -5.38 -13.51 2.36
CA LYS A 45 -5.25 -13.22 0.92
C LYS A 45 -6.46 -13.73 0.14
N LYS A 46 -6.87 -14.98 0.38
CA LYS A 46 -8.07 -15.58 -0.24
C LYS A 46 -9.35 -14.80 0.11
N ASN A 47 -9.50 -14.40 1.37
CA ASN A 47 -10.66 -13.63 1.83
C ASN A 47 -10.72 -12.24 1.19
N ALA A 48 -9.58 -11.56 1.05
CA ALA A 48 -9.50 -10.28 0.35
C ALA A 48 -9.99 -10.42 -1.10
N MET A 49 -9.47 -11.41 -1.85
CA MET A 49 -9.85 -11.65 -3.24
C MET A 49 -11.33 -12.00 -3.38
N ASN A 50 -11.87 -12.84 -2.49
CA ASN A 50 -13.30 -13.15 -2.47
C ASN A 50 -14.15 -11.91 -2.19
N ALA A 51 -13.73 -11.05 -1.26
CA ALA A 51 -14.45 -9.82 -0.95
C ALA A 51 -14.44 -8.85 -2.14
N TYR A 52 -13.30 -8.67 -2.80
CA TYR A 52 -13.19 -7.86 -4.02
C TYR A 52 -14.02 -8.41 -5.17
N LYS A 53 -14.03 -9.74 -5.36
CA LYS A 53 -14.89 -10.40 -6.35
C LYS A 53 -16.37 -10.08 -6.10
N LYS A 54 -16.82 -10.13 -4.84
CA LYS A 54 -18.20 -9.76 -4.46
C LYS A 54 -18.50 -8.28 -4.72
N MET A 55 -17.54 -7.39 -4.46
CA MET A 55 -17.70 -5.96 -4.75
C MET A 55 -17.88 -5.68 -6.23
N LEU A 56 -17.08 -6.32 -7.09
CA LEU A 56 -17.13 -6.14 -8.54
C LEU A 56 -18.40 -6.70 -9.20
N LEU A 57 -19.26 -7.40 -8.46
CA LEU A 57 -20.58 -7.80 -8.95
C LEU A 57 -21.64 -6.72 -8.77
N LYS A 58 -21.35 -5.67 -7.98
CA LYS A 58 -22.30 -4.62 -7.59
C LYS A 58 -21.89 -3.29 -8.19
N ASN A 59 -22.87 -2.39 -8.38
CA ASN A 59 -22.57 -0.99 -8.69
C ASN A 59 -21.81 -0.37 -7.53
N VAL A 60 -20.83 0.47 -7.85
CA VAL A 60 -19.92 1.05 -6.86
C VAL A 60 -20.30 2.50 -6.67
N LYS A 61 -20.57 2.90 -5.42
CA LYS A 61 -20.73 4.32 -5.08
C LYS A 61 -19.43 5.05 -5.42
N TRP A 62 -19.50 5.93 -6.40
CA TRP A 62 -18.33 6.62 -6.92
C TRP A 62 -18.20 7.97 -6.20
N SER A 63 -19.21 8.83 -6.26
CA SER A 63 -19.30 10.06 -5.47
C SER A 63 -20.70 10.19 -4.83
N ASN A 64 -21.01 11.34 -4.23
CA ASN A 64 -22.33 11.53 -3.63
C ASN A 64 -23.41 11.57 -4.72
N GLY A 65 -24.42 10.70 -4.61
CA GLY A 65 -25.47 10.56 -5.64
C GLY A 65 -25.02 9.94 -6.97
N TYR A 66 -23.76 9.49 -7.10
CA TYR A 66 -23.21 8.97 -8.36
C TYR A 66 -22.64 7.56 -8.20
N TYR A 67 -23.16 6.61 -8.97
CA TYR A 67 -22.79 5.20 -8.93
C TYR A 67 -22.25 4.76 -10.29
N ALA A 68 -21.07 4.15 -10.29
CA ALA A 68 -20.52 3.51 -11.48
C ALA A 68 -21.12 2.12 -11.64
N ARG A 69 -21.58 1.76 -12.85
CA ARG A 69 -22.10 0.42 -13.10
C ARG A 69 -20.95 -0.58 -13.09
N SER A 70 -21.15 -1.74 -12.47
CA SER A 70 -20.08 -2.74 -12.33
C SER A 70 -19.39 -3.08 -13.66
N LYS A 71 -20.16 -3.21 -14.74
CA LYS A 71 -19.69 -3.55 -16.10
C LYS A 71 -18.83 -2.48 -16.79
N GLU A 72 -18.88 -1.23 -16.31
CA GLU A 72 -18.11 -0.10 -16.86
C GLU A 72 -16.74 0.04 -16.21
N LEU A 73 -16.55 -0.64 -15.09
CA LEU A 73 -15.32 -0.55 -14.31
C LEU A 73 -14.22 -1.39 -14.95
N TYR A 74 -13.01 -0.87 -14.82
CA TYR A 74 -11.78 -1.61 -15.00
C TYR A 74 -11.17 -1.86 -13.62
N PHE A 75 -10.46 -2.96 -13.45
CA PHE A 75 -9.85 -3.29 -12.18
C PHE A 75 -8.44 -3.85 -12.34
N THR A 76 -7.64 -3.68 -11.29
CA THR A 76 -6.39 -4.40 -11.09
C THR A 76 -6.19 -4.67 -9.60
N CYS A 77 -5.38 -5.66 -9.26
CA CYS A 77 -5.05 -6.03 -7.88
C CYS A 77 -3.54 -5.97 -7.68
N ILE A 78 -3.06 -5.07 -6.83
CA ILE A 78 -1.63 -4.80 -6.64
C ILE A 78 -1.32 -4.76 -5.14
N ASP A 79 -0.25 -5.44 -4.72
CA ASP A 79 0.28 -5.36 -3.35
C ASP A 79 1.14 -4.09 -3.23
N ILE A 80 0.51 -3.00 -2.77
CA ILE A 80 1.13 -1.67 -2.79
C ILE A 80 2.22 -1.58 -1.72
N ASN A 81 1.96 -2.09 -0.51
CA ASN A 81 2.86 -1.97 0.65
C ASN A 81 3.78 -3.20 0.85
N LYS A 82 3.66 -4.22 0.00
CA LYS A 82 4.40 -5.48 0.05
C LYS A 82 4.14 -6.26 1.35
N ASP A 83 2.90 -6.30 1.80
CA ASP A 83 2.48 -7.13 2.95
C ASP A 83 1.88 -8.48 2.52
N GLY A 84 1.81 -8.72 1.20
CA GLY A 84 1.27 -9.92 0.59
C GLY A 84 -0.24 -9.89 0.34
N VAL A 85 -0.97 -8.88 0.83
CA VAL A 85 -2.39 -8.66 0.57
C VAL A 85 -2.53 -7.57 -0.48
N LYS A 86 -3.08 -7.91 -1.64
CA LYS A 86 -3.28 -6.93 -2.72
C LYS A 86 -4.39 -5.93 -2.37
N GLU A 87 -4.21 -4.68 -2.74
CA GLU A 87 -5.26 -3.68 -2.87
C GLU A 87 -6.02 -3.88 -4.19
N LEU A 88 -7.33 -3.68 -4.16
CA LEU A 88 -8.16 -3.56 -5.36
C LEU A 88 -8.16 -2.10 -5.81
N ILE A 89 -7.80 -1.86 -7.07
CA ILE A 89 -7.87 -0.54 -7.68
C ILE A 89 -8.88 -0.60 -8.81
N LEU A 90 -9.83 0.32 -8.78
CA LEU A 90 -10.85 0.48 -9.79
C LEU A 90 -10.57 1.74 -10.59
N TYR A 91 -10.72 1.62 -11.91
CA TYR A 91 -10.68 2.73 -12.85
C TYR A 91 -12.03 2.84 -13.55
N TYR A 92 -12.55 4.05 -13.65
CA TYR A 92 -13.79 4.35 -14.37
C TYR A 92 -13.52 5.45 -15.39
N MET A 93 -13.42 5.06 -16.67
CA MET A 93 -13.03 5.94 -17.76
C MET A 93 -14.02 7.10 -17.95
N ASP A 94 -15.32 6.83 -17.83
CA ASP A 94 -16.37 7.83 -18.09
C ASP A 94 -16.69 8.69 -16.85
N SER A 95 -15.88 8.57 -15.78
CA SER A 95 -16.06 9.40 -14.60
C SER A 95 -15.77 10.87 -14.93
N PRO A 96 -16.63 11.81 -14.49
CA PRO A 96 -16.26 13.22 -14.46
C PRO A 96 -14.96 13.44 -13.71
N HIS A 97 -14.10 14.31 -14.22
CA HIS A 97 -12.79 14.61 -13.62
C HIS A 97 -12.93 15.10 -12.16
N ALA A 98 -14.02 15.81 -11.84
CA ALA A 98 -14.34 16.30 -10.49
C ALA A 98 -14.54 15.17 -9.46
N TYR A 99 -14.93 13.97 -9.92
CA TYR A 99 -15.10 12.80 -9.05
C TYR A 99 -13.87 11.88 -9.04
N GLY A 100 -12.87 12.16 -9.89
CA GLY A 100 -11.67 11.36 -10.04
C GLY A 100 -11.92 9.98 -10.68
N TRP A 101 -10.96 9.51 -11.48
CA TRP A 101 -11.11 8.28 -12.26
C TRP A 101 -10.78 7.00 -11.49
N ASN A 102 -10.27 7.11 -10.26
CA ASN A 102 -9.75 5.96 -9.52
C ASN A 102 -10.37 5.81 -8.12
N ARG A 103 -10.58 4.55 -7.70
CA ARG A 103 -10.91 4.17 -6.32
C ARG A 103 -9.95 3.07 -5.88
N ILE A 104 -9.38 3.20 -4.69
CA ILE A 104 -8.51 2.15 -4.13
C ILE A 104 -9.16 1.60 -2.87
N TYR A 105 -9.15 0.28 -2.76
CA TYR A 105 -9.70 -0.46 -1.63
C TYR A 105 -8.62 -1.39 -1.06
N THR A 106 -8.55 -1.43 0.27
CA THR A 106 -7.69 -2.36 1.02
C THR A 106 -8.54 -3.32 1.83
N TYR A 107 -8.01 -4.50 2.16
CA TYR A 107 -8.68 -5.50 2.98
C TYR A 107 -7.99 -5.62 4.33
N THR A 108 -8.62 -5.11 5.38
CA THR A 108 -8.03 -5.07 6.73
C THR A 108 -9.07 -5.30 7.82
N GLY A 109 -8.70 -6.08 8.84
CA GLY A 109 -9.62 -6.44 9.92
C GLY A 109 -10.86 -7.20 9.41
N GLY A 110 -10.67 -8.11 8.45
CA GLY A 110 -11.74 -8.97 7.93
C GLY A 110 -12.68 -8.32 6.91
N ARG A 111 -12.50 -7.03 6.58
CA ARG A 111 -13.40 -6.27 5.69
C ARG A 111 -12.67 -5.40 4.68
N VAL A 112 -13.36 -5.08 3.59
CA VAL A 112 -12.88 -4.11 2.61
C VAL A 112 -13.11 -2.69 3.12
N LYS A 113 -12.12 -1.82 2.95
CA LYS A 113 -12.18 -0.39 3.28
C LYS A 113 -11.76 0.44 2.08
N SER A 114 -12.49 1.52 1.82
CA SER A 114 -12.08 2.50 0.82
C SER A 114 -10.92 3.34 1.34
N LEU A 115 -9.93 3.56 0.49
CA LEU A 115 -8.83 4.51 0.73
C LEU A 115 -9.16 5.92 0.20
N GLY A 116 -10.27 6.08 -0.54
CA GLY A 116 -10.76 7.37 -1.03
C GLY A 116 -10.97 7.42 -2.54
N GLN A 117 -11.17 8.65 -3.00
CA GLN A 117 -11.34 9.03 -4.40
C GLN A 117 -10.03 9.64 -4.88
N PHE A 118 -9.58 9.25 -6.06
CA PHE A 118 -8.30 9.68 -6.63
C PHE A 118 -8.49 10.06 -8.10
N THR A 119 -7.75 11.06 -8.56
CA THR A 119 -7.80 11.55 -9.93
C THR A 119 -6.90 10.66 -10.80
N SER A 120 -5.58 10.84 -10.72
CA SER A 120 -4.61 10.08 -11.52
C SER A 120 -3.65 9.32 -10.62
N VAL A 121 -3.72 8.00 -10.64
CA VAL A 121 -2.96 7.13 -9.73
C VAL A 121 -1.76 6.54 -10.43
N SER A 122 -0.58 6.66 -9.82
CA SER A 122 0.61 5.89 -10.19
C SER A 122 1.13 5.10 -8.98
N ILE A 123 1.46 3.83 -9.19
CA ILE A 123 1.82 2.92 -8.08
C ILE A 123 3.30 2.60 -8.14
N CYS A 124 3.98 2.76 -7.01
CA CYS A 124 5.40 2.47 -6.87
C CYS A 124 5.61 1.38 -5.81
N THR A 125 5.41 0.12 -6.21
CA THR A 125 5.50 -1.03 -5.30
C THR A 125 6.91 -1.19 -4.72
N ASN A 126 7.97 -0.90 -5.48
CA ASN A 126 9.35 -1.03 -4.99
C ASN A 126 9.68 -0.04 -3.87
N LYS A 127 8.97 1.10 -3.81
CA LYS A 127 9.11 2.11 -2.74
C LYS A 127 7.92 2.15 -1.79
N LYS A 128 6.95 1.23 -1.96
CA LYS A 128 5.77 1.06 -1.10
C LYS A 128 4.91 2.31 -0.97
N TYR A 129 4.73 3.06 -2.07
CA TYR A 129 3.85 4.23 -2.12
C TYR A 129 3.05 4.28 -3.41
N PHE A 130 2.01 5.10 -3.44
CA PHE A 130 1.31 5.49 -4.66
C PHE A 130 1.10 7.00 -4.67
N THR A 131 0.86 7.56 -5.85
CA THR A 131 0.59 8.99 -6.03
C THR A 131 -0.87 9.22 -6.42
N ASP A 132 -1.32 10.44 -6.18
CA ASP A 132 -2.51 11.00 -6.79
C ASP A 132 -2.14 12.37 -7.35
N SER A 133 -2.37 12.55 -8.65
CA SER A 133 -2.05 13.78 -9.37
C SER A 133 -3.35 14.36 -9.91
N TYR A 134 -3.59 15.62 -9.59
CA TYR A 134 -4.73 16.39 -10.09
C TYR A 134 -4.21 17.63 -10.79
N MET A 135 -4.72 17.91 -11.99
CA MET A 135 -4.44 19.13 -12.72
C MET A 135 -5.73 19.68 -13.32
N ASN A 136 -6.00 20.96 -13.09
CA ASN A 136 -7.12 21.66 -13.69
C ASN A 136 -6.84 23.17 -13.73
N ALA A 137 -7.17 23.81 -14.85
CA ALA A 137 -7.07 25.28 -15.04
C ALA A 137 -5.75 25.88 -14.52
N GLY A 138 -4.60 25.34 -14.96
CA GLY A 138 -3.27 25.83 -14.55
C GLY A 138 -2.85 25.46 -13.12
N THR A 139 -3.72 24.85 -12.32
CA THR A 139 -3.41 24.39 -10.95
C THR A 139 -3.15 22.90 -10.91
N GLY A 140 -1.96 22.51 -10.46
CA GLY A 140 -1.59 21.13 -10.19
C GLY A 140 -1.48 20.84 -8.69
N ARG A 141 -1.90 19.63 -8.29
CA ARG A 141 -1.75 19.11 -6.93
C ARG A 141 -1.19 17.71 -7.00
N GLU A 142 -0.14 17.48 -6.23
CA GLU A 142 0.57 16.22 -6.19
C GLU A 142 0.55 15.68 -4.78
N TYR A 143 0.08 14.44 -4.61
CA TYR A 143 0.02 13.76 -3.34
C TYR A 143 0.77 12.44 -3.40
N PHE A 144 1.50 12.13 -2.32
CA PHE A 144 2.21 10.87 -2.15
C PHE A 144 1.67 10.16 -0.92
N TYR A 145 1.25 8.91 -1.09
CA TYR A 145 0.60 8.13 -0.05
C TYR A 145 1.31 6.80 0.21
N GLN A 146 1.37 6.41 1.47
CA GLN A 146 1.75 5.06 1.89
C GLN A 146 0.62 4.41 2.68
N LEU A 147 0.65 3.08 2.77
CA LEU A 147 -0.21 2.34 3.69
C LEU A 147 0.60 2.00 4.94
N GLY A 148 0.17 2.56 6.07
CA GLY A 148 0.67 2.22 7.39
C GLY A 148 0.00 0.97 7.96
N LYS A 149 0.20 0.74 9.27
CA LYS A 149 -0.42 -0.36 10.00
C LYS A 149 -1.94 -0.40 9.77
N ASN A 150 -2.49 -1.60 9.63
CA ASN A 150 -3.92 -1.86 9.39
C ASN A 150 -4.48 -1.15 8.14
N GLY A 151 -3.65 -0.95 7.11
CA GLY A 151 -4.05 -0.33 5.84
C GLY A 151 -4.38 1.15 5.95
N LYS A 152 -3.92 1.82 7.01
CA LYS A 152 -4.14 3.27 7.18
C LYS A 152 -3.44 4.04 6.06
N LYS A 153 -4.19 4.76 5.24
CA LYS A 153 -3.61 5.71 4.27
C LYS A 153 -2.90 6.84 5.00
N ILE A 154 -1.61 7.05 4.71
CA ILE A 154 -0.77 8.11 5.26
C ILE A 154 -0.29 8.98 4.11
N LYS A 155 -0.52 10.28 4.20
CA LYS A 155 0.03 11.26 3.26
C LYS A 155 1.45 11.61 3.67
N ILE A 156 2.43 11.26 2.85
CA ILE A 156 3.86 11.41 3.16
C ILE A 156 4.50 12.65 2.52
N ALA A 157 3.94 13.14 1.42
CA ALA A 157 4.28 14.43 0.84
C ALA A 157 3.08 14.98 0.05
N GLU A 158 2.96 16.30 0.01
CA GLU A 158 2.06 17.00 -0.92
C GLU A 158 2.59 18.38 -1.27
N TYR A 159 2.27 18.84 -2.46
CA TYR A 159 2.49 20.21 -2.89
C TYR A 159 1.45 20.63 -3.92
N THR A 160 1.26 21.94 -4.05
CA THR A 160 0.46 22.56 -5.09
C THR A 160 1.38 23.45 -5.92
N TYR A 161 1.12 23.50 -7.23
CA TYR A 161 1.77 24.42 -8.14
C TYR A 161 0.74 25.08 -9.05
N VAL A 162 0.99 26.32 -9.45
CA VAL A 162 0.16 27.10 -10.36
C VAL A 162 1.04 27.87 -11.33
N ASP A 163 0.53 28.17 -12.52
CA ASP A 163 1.20 28.94 -13.59
C ASP A 163 1.13 30.48 -13.39
N HIS A 164 0.34 30.95 -12.42
CA HIS A 164 0.20 32.36 -12.07
C HIS A 164 0.44 32.58 -10.58
N LYS A 165 0.77 33.81 -10.17
CA LYS A 165 0.98 34.11 -8.74
C LYS A 165 -0.33 33.88 -7.99
N PRO A 166 -0.39 32.98 -6.99
CA PRO A 166 -1.63 32.68 -6.29
C PRO A 166 -2.02 33.83 -5.35
N TYR A 167 -3.32 34.15 -5.31
CA TYR A 167 -3.90 35.13 -4.38
C TYR A 167 -4.52 34.41 -3.17
N GLY A 168 -4.44 35.03 -1.99
CA GLY A 168 -5.12 34.52 -0.77
C GLY A 168 -4.54 33.22 -0.19
N VAL A 169 -3.35 32.78 -0.60
CA VAL A 169 -2.73 31.56 -0.06
C VAL A 169 -1.96 31.87 1.22
N SER A 170 -2.28 31.14 2.29
CA SER A 170 -1.51 31.21 3.54
C SER A 170 -0.17 30.47 3.40
N GLY A 171 0.92 31.10 3.89
CA GLY A 171 2.26 30.50 3.96
C GLY A 171 3.18 30.89 2.80
N SER A 172 4.37 30.29 2.76
CA SER A 172 5.40 30.63 1.77
C SER A 172 5.03 30.16 0.36
N VAL A 173 5.15 31.06 -0.60
CA VAL A 173 5.09 30.77 -2.04
C VAL A 173 6.52 30.80 -2.61
N THR A 174 6.89 29.81 -3.41
CA THR A 174 8.19 29.77 -4.09
C THR A 174 7.98 29.78 -5.59
N ARG A 175 8.54 30.79 -6.28
CA ARG A 175 8.56 30.86 -7.74
C ARG A 175 9.72 30.06 -8.30
N LYS A 176 9.47 29.25 -9.33
CA LYS A 176 10.46 28.52 -10.13
C LYS A 176 10.18 28.73 -11.61
N HIS A 177 11.19 28.58 -12.44
CA HIS A 177 11.02 28.56 -13.90
C HIS A 177 11.23 27.13 -14.37
N GLU A 178 10.25 26.57 -15.07
CA GLU A 178 10.31 25.23 -15.64
C GLU A 178 9.89 25.33 -17.10
N ASN A 179 10.74 24.84 -18.00
CA ASN A 179 10.54 24.93 -19.46
C ASN A 179 10.24 26.36 -19.96
N GLY A 180 10.85 27.38 -19.34
CA GLY A 180 10.65 28.79 -19.69
C GLY A 180 9.44 29.46 -19.03
N TYR A 181 8.59 28.73 -18.31
CA TYR A 181 7.38 29.26 -17.68
C TYR A 181 7.52 29.39 -16.16
N PRO A 182 7.00 30.46 -15.54
CA PRO A 182 6.99 30.59 -14.10
C PRO A 182 5.93 29.68 -13.48
N TYR A 183 6.35 28.84 -12.53
CA TYR A 183 5.47 28.09 -11.66
C TYR A 183 5.63 28.54 -10.21
N TYR A 184 4.50 28.69 -9.52
CA TYR A 184 4.44 29.09 -8.13
C TYR A 184 4.02 27.90 -7.27
N TYR A 185 4.92 27.47 -6.42
CA TYR A 185 4.75 26.34 -5.52
C TYR A 185 4.32 26.81 -4.14
N TYR A 186 3.30 26.16 -3.57
CA TYR A 186 2.79 26.44 -2.24
C TYR A 186 2.14 25.20 -1.62
N ASN A 187 1.62 25.32 -0.38
CA ASN A 187 1.03 24.21 0.38
C ASN A 187 1.93 22.97 0.49
N CYS A 188 3.24 23.17 0.46
CA CYS A 188 4.24 22.12 0.64
C CYS A 188 4.13 21.50 2.04
N LYS A 189 3.85 20.20 2.09
CA LYS A 189 3.79 19.45 3.34
C LYS A 189 4.51 18.12 3.23
N VAL A 190 5.08 17.68 4.35
CA VAL A 190 5.69 16.37 4.53
C VAL A 190 5.13 15.76 5.80
N ASN A 191 4.62 14.53 5.71
CA ASN A 191 3.95 13.85 6.82
C ASN A 191 2.86 14.71 7.50
N GLY A 192 2.09 15.47 6.71
CA GLY A 192 1.03 16.37 7.19
C GLY A 192 1.49 17.72 7.74
N LYS A 193 2.79 17.92 7.97
CA LYS A 193 3.34 19.19 8.49
C LYS A 193 3.74 20.11 7.35
N ARG A 194 3.42 21.42 7.46
CA ARG A 194 3.89 22.45 6.53
C ARG A 194 5.42 22.55 6.60
N VAL A 195 6.06 22.61 5.43
CA VAL A 195 7.51 22.74 5.30
C VAL A 195 7.86 23.67 4.14
N SER A 196 9.11 24.14 4.08
CA SER A 196 9.59 24.93 2.95
C SER A 196 9.56 24.14 1.64
N TYR A 197 9.51 24.84 0.50
CA TYR A 197 9.60 24.24 -0.83
C TYR A 197 10.82 23.30 -0.95
N ASN A 198 12.00 23.76 -0.53
CA ASN A 198 13.23 22.98 -0.64
C ASN A 198 13.16 21.67 0.16
N ALA A 199 12.61 21.71 1.37
CA ALA A 199 12.43 20.52 2.20
C ALA A 199 11.43 19.53 1.58
N CYS A 200 10.32 20.03 1.05
CA CYS A 200 9.32 19.20 0.36
C CYS A 200 9.93 18.56 -0.90
N MET A 201 10.58 19.34 -1.76
CA MET A 201 11.19 18.84 -3.00
C MET A 201 12.34 17.87 -2.72
N LYS A 202 13.12 18.06 -1.64
CA LYS A 202 14.11 17.06 -1.20
C LYS A 202 13.43 15.72 -0.90
N LYS A 203 12.31 15.72 -0.19
CA LYS A 203 11.53 14.50 0.08
C LYS A 203 10.96 13.88 -1.19
N VAL A 204 10.35 14.68 -2.08
CA VAL A 204 9.78 14.21 -3.36
C VAL A 204 10.86 13.60 -4.25
N LYS A 205 12.01 14.27 -4.41
CA LYS A 205 13.17 13.74 -5.16
C LYS A 205 13.65 12.41 -4.56
N ALA A 206 13.72 12.31 -3.24
CA ALA A 206 14.11 11.07 -2.57
C ALA A 206 13.10 9.92 -2.82
N LEU A 207 11.80 10.21 -2.87
CA LEU A 207 10.76 9.23 -3.20
C LEU A 207 10.88 8.77 -4.66
N LYS A 208 11.02 9.71 -5.60
CA LYS A 208 11.11 9.42 -7.04
C LYS A 208 12.42 8.73 -7.44
N ARG A 209 13.50 8.90 -6.68
CA ARG A 209 14.82 8.32 -6.99
C ARG A 209 14.76 6.78 -7.00
N GLY A 210 14.92 6.20 -8.19
CA GLY A 210 14.82 4.76 -8.41
C GLY A 210 13.40 4.20 -8.24
N ALA A 211 12.37 5.05 -8.32
CA ALA A 211 10.98 4.62 -8.32
C ALA A 211 10.67 3.89 -9.64
N LYS A 212 10.06 2.71 -9.54
CA LYS A 212 9.51 1.98 -10.69
C LYS A 212 8.00 2.09 -10.61
N TYR A 213 7.43 2.86 -11.54
CA TYR A 213 5.99 3.07 -11.58
C TYR A 213 5.32 1.99 -12.41
N SER A 214 4.17 1.55 -11.95
CA SER A 214 3.22 0.78 -12.73
C SER A 214 1.92 1.57 -12.79
N SER A 215 1.40 1.76 -14.00
CA SER A 215 0.02 2.19 -14.21
C SER A 215 -0.98 1.08 -13.87
N GLY A 216 -0.51 -0.15 -13.61
CA GLY A 216 -1.35 -1.33 -13.40
C GLY A 216 -1.88 -1.88 -14.72
N ASN A 217 -1.85 -3.21 -14.88
CA ASN A 217 -2.56 -3.86 -15.97
C ASN A 217 -4.04 -3.90 -15.60
N TYR A 218 -4.78 -2.89 -16.05
CA TYR A 218 -6.22 -2.82 -15.85
C TYR A 218 -6.96 -3.77 -16.77
N HIS A 219 -7.96 -4.44 -16.22
CA HIS A 219 -8.82 -5.37 -16.94
C HIS A 219 -10.27 -4.92 -16.84
N LYS A 220 -10.98 -4.90 -17.96
CA LYS A 220 -12.43 -4.66 -17.97
C LYS A 220 -13.14 -5.64 -17.04
N ASN A 221 -14.12 -5.19 -16.27
CA ASN A 221 -14.81 -6.01 -15.28
C ASN A 221 -15.82 -7.00 -15.91
N THR A 222 -15.28 -8.05 -16.53
CA THR A 222 -16.05 -9.18 -17.07
C THR A 222 -15.95 -10.39 -16.15
N ALA A 223 -16.88 -11.34 -16.27
CA ALA A 223 -16.82 -12.59 -15.50
C ALA A 223 -15.52 -13.37 -15.75
N ALA A 224 -15.07 -13.43 -17.01
CA ALA A 224 -13.82 -14.07 -17.41
C ALA A 224 -12.59 -13.40 -16.75
N ASN A 225 -12.51 -12.07 -16.80
CA ASN A 225 -11.40 -11.33 -16.19
C ASN A 225 -11.39 -11.49 -14.67
N ARG A 226 -12.56 -11.43 -14.00
CA ARG A 226 -12.64 -11.70 -12.56
C ARG A 226 -12.14 -13.10 -12.22
N LYS A 227 -12.50 -14.13 -13.00
CA LYS A 227 -12.02 -15.50 -12.80
C LYS A 227 -10.49 -15.63 -12.99
N LYS A 228 -9.93 -14.88 -13.94
CA LYS A 228 -8.50 -14.94 -14.28
C LYS A 228 -7.61 -14.16 -13.32
N PHE A 229 -8.02 -12.96 -12.92
CA PHE A 229 -7.14 -11.98 -12.26
C PHE A 229 -7.44 -11.75 -10.77
N ILE A 230 -8.53 -12.29 -10.23
CA ILE A 230 -8.85 -12.21 -8.79
C ILE A 230 -8.69 -13.61 -8.19
N LYS A 231 -7.46 -13.89 -7.74
CA LYS A 231 -6.99 -15.17 -7.19
C LYS A 231 -6.25 -14.96 -5.89
#